data_AF-A0A953HAY0-F1
#
_entry.id   AF-A0A953HAY0-F1
#
_cell.length_a   1.000
_cell.length_b   1.000
_cell.length_c   1.000
_cell.angle_alpha   90.00
_cell.angle_beta   90.00
_cell.angle_gamma   90.00
#
_symmetry.space_group_name_H-M   'P 1'
#
loop_
_entity.id
_entity.type
_entity.pdbx_description
1 polymer ?
#
loop_
_entity_poly.entity_id
_entity_poly.type
_entity_poly.pdbx_seq_one_letter_code
_entity_poly.pdbx_strand_id
1 'polypeptide(L)'
;MKDIGEEAKLESTKTISKTKGGKYTPETKTKAKLLTTHVARRSFATNLFLAKVPVKQIMDLTGHKSIKQFFEYISYDKLENAMLLSENDYFN
;
A
#
# COMPACT_ATOMS: atom_id res chain seq x y z
N MET A 1 -6.71 12.94 7.77
CA MET A 1 -5.78 12.28 6.81
C MET A 1 -5.61 13.06 5.52
N LYS A 2 -6.68 13.65 4.95
CA LYS A 2 -6.55 14.47 3.73
C LYS A 2 -5.70 15.71 3.99
N ASP A 3 -5.95 16.42 5.09
CA ASP A 3 -5.18 17.62 5.50
C ASP A 3 -3.70 17.29 5.71
N ILE A 4 -3.41 16.15 6.37
CA ILE A 4 -2.05 15.62 6.52
C ILE A 4 -1.41 15.33 5.15
N GLY A 5 -2.16 14.80 4.19
CA GLY A 5 -1.66 14.56 2.84
C GLY A 5 -1.41 15.84 2.04
N GLU A 6 -2.18 16.89 2.30
CA GLU A 6 -1.98 18.22 1.72
C GLU A 6 -0.72 18.87 2.30
N GLU A 7 -0.52 18.78 3.62
CA GLU A 7 0.70 19.24 4.29
C GLU A 7 1.95 18.46 3.86
N ALA A 8 1.80 17.15 3.63
CA ALA A 8 2.83 16.28 3.07
C ALA A 8 3.06 16.50 1.55
N LYS A 9 2.42 17.50 0.94
CA LYS A 9 2.55 17.87 -0.48
C LYS A 9 2.28 16.71 -1.45
N LEU A 10 1.28 15.88 -1.15
CA LEU A 10 0.82 14.81 -2.05
C LEU A 10 -0.05 15.37 -3.21
N GLU A 11 0.54 16.25 -4.00
CA GLU A 11 -0.13 17.06 -5.03
C GLU A 11 -0.39 16.32 -6.35
N SER A 12 0.38 15.26 -6.63
CA SER A 12 0.22 14.48 -7.87
C SER A 12 -1.22 13.99 -8.02
N THR A 13 -1.77 14.11 -9.23
CA THR A 13 -3.15 13.73 -9.53
C THR A 13 -3.25 12.30 -10.04
N LYS A 14 -4.39 11.66 -9.78
CA LYS A 14 -4.72 10.34 -10.32
C LYS A 14 -6.17 10.33 -10.78
N THR A 15 -6.38 9.81 -11.98
CA THR A 15 -7.73 9.54 -12.49
C THR A 15 -8.22 8.24 -11.89
N ILE A 16 -9.35 8.30 -11.20
CA ILE A 16 -10.05 7.14 -10.68
C ILE A 16 -11.38 6.98 -11.42
N SER A 17 -11.70 5.76 -11.81
CA SER A 17 -13.00 5.44 -12.39
C SER A 17 -13.90 4.84 -11.32
N LYS A 18 -15.16 5.30 -11.29
CA LYS A 18 -16.22 4.66 -10.53
C LYS A 18 -17.44 4.52 -11.42
N THR A 19 -18.07 3.35 -11.38
CA THR A 19 -19.38 3.16 -12.00
C THR A 19 -20.45 3.48 -10.96
N LYS A 20 -21.27 4.50 -11.21
CA LYS A 20 -22.41 4.86 -10.35
C LYS A 20 -23.69 4.73 -11.17
N GLY A 21 -24.63 3.89 -10.71
CA GLY A 21 -25.91 3.68 -11.39
C GLY A 21 -25.77 3.21 -12.84
N GLY A 22 -24.77 2.37 -13.14
CA GLY A 22 -24.49 1.89 -14.50
C GLY A 22 -23.74 2.87 -15.42
N LYS A 23 -23.51 4.12 -14.99
CA LYS A 23 -22.72 5.10 -15.76
C LYS A 23 -21.28 5.14 -15.29
N TYR A 24 -20.35 5.07 -16.24
CA TYR A 24 -18.92 5.23 -16.00
C TYR A 24 -18.59 6.70 -15.80
N THR A 25 -18.13 7.07 -14.61
CA THR A 25 -17.72 8.44 -14.29
C THR A 25 -16.24 8.46 -13.87
N PRO A 26 -15.32 8.88 -14.75
CA PRO A 26 -13.94 9.13 -14.38
C PRO A 26 -13.82 10.46 -13.63
N GLU A 27 -13.14 10.44 -12.49
CA GLU A 27 -12.85 11.63 -11.68
C GLU A 27 -11.33 11.76 -11.49
N THR A 28 -10.77 12.93 -11.80
CA THR A 28 -9.36 13.24 -11.52
C THR A 28 -9.26 13.94 -10.16
N LYS A 29 -8.47 13.38 -9.23
CA LYS A 29 -8.26 13.95 -7.89
C LYS A 29 -6.78 13.93 -7.51
N THR A 30 -6.37 14.83 -6.62
CA THR A 30 -5.03 14.79 -6.00
C THR A 30 -4.90 13.54 -5.12
N LYS A 31 -3.68 13.02 -4.97
CA LYS A 31 -3.42 11.87 -4.09
C LYS A 31 -3.86 12.16 -2.65
N ALA A 32 -3.63 13.38 -2.15
CA ALA A 32 -4.13 13.81 -0.84
C ALA A 32 -5.65 13.60 -0.70
N LYS A 33 -6.44 13.98 -1.72
CA LYS A 33 -7.91 13.81 -1.73
C LYS A 33 -8.35 12.35 -1.84
N LEU A 34 -7.47 11.44 -2.25
CA LEU A 34 -7.71 9.99 -2.34
C LEU A 34 -7.29 9.23 -1.06
N LEU A 35 -6.68 9.90 -0.09
CA LEU A 35 -6.29 9.26 1.18
C LEU A 35 -7.52 8.79 1.96
N THR A 36 -7.45 7.53 2.40
CA THR A 36 -8.43 6.89 3.28
C THR A 36 -7.67 6.09 4.34
N THR A 37 -8.37 5.69 5.40
CA THR A 37 -7.80 4.81 6.44
C THR A 37 -7.26 3.51 5.84
N HIS A 38 -7.93 2.97 4.82
CA HIS A 38 -7.47 1.77 4.13
C HIS A 38 -6.12 1.99 3.41
N VAL A 39 -5.95 3.14 2.75
CA VAL A 39 -4.67 3.50 2.11
C VAL A 39 -3.56 3.65 3.15
N ALA A 40 -3.81 4.36 4.25
CA ALA A 40 -2.83 4.54 5.32
C ALA A 40 -2.38 3.20 5.93
N ARG A 41 -3.33 2.32 6.21
CA ARG A 41 -3.06 0.97 6.75
C ARG A 41 -2.27 0.11 5.77
N ARG A 42 -2.56 0.22 4.47
CA ARG A 42 -1.85 -0.49 3.42
C ARG A 42 -0.40 -0.02 3.31
N SER A 43 -0.19 1.30 3.30
CA SER A 43 1.15 1.90 3.32
C SER A 43 1.94 1.51 4.58
N PHE A 44 1.28 1.50 5.74
CA PHE A 44 1.89 1.04 7.00
C PHE A 44 2.39 -0.41 6.89
N ALA A 45 1.56 -1.33 6.40
CA ALA A 45 1.93 -2.74 6.25
C ALA A 45 3.11 -2.94 5.28
N THR A 46 3.09 -2.26 4.12
CA THR A 46 4.21 -2.29 3.15
C THR A 46 5.49 -1.77 3.79
N ASN A 47 5.46 -0.63 4.48
CA ASN A 47 6.67 -0.03 5.04
C ASN A 47 7.30 -0.91 6.13
N LEU A 48 6.50 -1.57 6.97
CA LEU A 48 7.02 -2.53 7.95
C LEU A 48 7.68 -3.74 7.27
N PHE A 49 7.10 -4.22 6.18
CA PHE A 49 7.65 -5.32 5.41
C PHE A 49 9.02 -4.94 4.80
N LEU A 50 9.12 -3.76 4.18
CA LEU A 50 10.38 -3.23 3.64
C LEU A 50 11.41 -2.96 4.75
N ALA A 51 10.98 -2.59 5.95
CA ALA A 51 11.81 -2.46 7.13
C ALA A 51 12.23 -3.81 7.76
N LYS A 52 11.97 -4.94 7.07
CA LYS A 52 12.33 -6.31 7.48
C LYS A 52 11.70 -6.75 8.81
N VAL A 53 10.58 -6.15 9.20
CA VAL A 53 9.82 -6.61 10.38
C VAL A 53 9.23 -7.99 10.08
N PRO A 54 9.29 -8.95 11.02
CA PRO A 54 8.77 -10.29 10.78
C PRO A 54 7.31 -10.27 10.32
N VAL A 55 7.03 -10.95 9.20
CA VAL A 55 5.71 -10.99 8.54
C VAL A 55 4.60 -11.34 9.52
N LYS A 56 4.84 -12.29 10.45
CA LYS A 56 3.86 -12.68 11.46
C LYS A 56 3.43 -11.51 12.35
N GLN A 57 4.37 -10.67 12.80
CA GLN A 57 4.06 -9.51 13.63
C GLN A 57 3.23 -8.47 12.86
N ILE A 58 3.59 -8.23 11.59
CA ILE A 58 2.83 -7.31 10.73
C ILE A 58 1.42 -7.86 10.52
N MET A 59 1.27 -9.16 10.26
CA MET A 59 -0.03 -9.81 10.09
C MET A 59 -0.91 -9.70 11.34
N ASP A 60 -0.32 -9.87 12.53
CA ASP A 60 -1.05 -9.76 13.80
C ASP A 60 -1.54 -8.31 14.02
N LEU A 61 -0.68 -7.30 13.77
CA LEU A 61 -1.05 -5.88 13.84
C LEU A 61 -2.09 -5.48 12.80
N THR A 62 -1.99 -6.08 11.61
CA THR A 62 -2.86 -5.79 10.46
C THR A 62 -3.99 -6.81 10.32
N GLY A 63 -4.26 -7.64 11.33
CA GLY A 63 -5.40 -8.56 11.37
C GLY A 63 -5.56 -9.48 10.15
N HIS A 64 -4.47 -9.82 9.45
CA HIS A 64 -4.51 -10.74 8.31
C HIS A 64 -4.37 -12.17 8.80
N LYS A 65 -5.31 -13.03 8.42
CA LYS A 65 -5.35 -14.42 8.91
C LYS A 65 -4.46 -15.37 8.10
N SER A 66 -4.27 -15.09 6.82
CA SER A 66 -3.45 -15.93 5.93
C SER A 66 -2.33 -15.13 5.28
N ILE A 67 -1.21 -15.81 5.04
CA ILE A 67 -0.03 -15.24 4.39
C ILE A 67 -0.38 -14.75 2.98
N LYS A 68 -1.20 -15.51 2.24
CA LYS A 68 -1.68 -15.12 0.91
C LYS A 68 -2.40 -13.76 0.93
N GLN A 69 -3.36 -13.59 1.85
CA GLN A 69 -4.09 -12.32 1.99
C GLN A 69 -3.16 -11.17 2.34
N PHE A 70 -2.15 -11.41 3.17
CA PHE A 70 -1.17 -10.38 3.52
C PHE A 70 -0.34 -9.93 2.29
N PHE A 71 0.17 -10.87 1.50
CA PHE A 71 0.96 -10.54 0.30
C PHE A 71 0.12 -9.87 -0.80
N GLU A 72 -1.17 -10.21 -0.94
CA GLU A 72 -2.10 -9.48 -1.81
C GLU A 72 -2.40 -8.06 -1.27
N TYR A 73 -2.35 -7.89 0.05
CA TYR A 73 -2.61 -6.61 0.72
C TYR A 73 -1.44 -5.64 0.60
N ILE A 74 -0.21 -6.06 0.84
CA ILE A 74 0.95 -5.16 0.69
C ILE A 74 1.18 -4.80 -0.78
N SER A 75 1.76 -3.63 -1.01
CA SER A 75 2.13 -3.13 -2.34
C SER A 75 3.64 -3.01 -2.40
N TYR A 76 4.33 -4.04 -2.89
CA TYR A 76 5.77 -4.07 -3.12
C TYR A 76 6.05 -4.41 -4.58
N ASP A 77 7.13 -3.87 -5.14
CA ASP A 77 7.50 -4.09 -6.54
C ASP A 77 8.33 -5.38 -6.71
N LYS A 78 8.35 -5.92 -7.94
CA LYS A 78 9.17 -7.09 -8.30
C LYS A 78 10.66 -6.83 -8.05
N LEU A 79 11.13 -5.61 -8.28
CA LEU A 79 12.51 -5.21 -8.00
C LEU A 79 12.81 -5.21 -6.51
N GLU A 80 11.91 -4.68 -5.68
CA GLU A 80 12.05 -4.68 -4.22
C GLU A 80 12.08 -6.12 -3.67
N ASN A 81 11.26 -7.02 -4.22
CA ASN A 81 11.30 -8.43 -3.89
C ASN A 81 12.64 -9.10 -4.27
N ALA A 82 13.16 -8.78 -5.45
CA ALA A 82 14.44 -9.33 -5.91
C ALA A 82 15.61 -8.86 -5.04
N MET A 83 15.61 -7.59 -4.61
CA MET A 83 16.61 -7.07 -3.66
C MET A 83 16.52 -7.79 -2.31
N LEU A 84 15.31 -7.94 -1.75
CA LEU A 84 15.09 -8.68 -0.50
C LEU A 84 15.56 -10.14 -0.58
N LEU A 85 15.39 -10.78 -1.74
CA LEU A 85 15.88 -12.14 -1.99
C LEU A 85 17.40 -12.19 -2.13
N SER A 86 18.02 -11.22 -2.81
CA SER A 86 19.48 -11.12 -2.97
C SER A 86 20.21 -10.89 -1.64
N GLU A 87 19.58 -10.21 -0.69
CA GLU A 87 20.14 -9.96 0.64
C GLU A 87 19.98 -11.15 1.60
N ASN A 88 19.33 -12.23 1.17
CA ASN A 88 19.13 -13.40 2.01
C ASN A 88 20.42 -14.24 2.07
N ASP A 89 20.82 -14.64 3.28
CA ASP A 89 22.02 -15.48 3.54
C ASP A 89 22.02 -16.80 2.76
N TYR A 90 20.87 -17.27 2.26
CA TYR A 90 20.79 -18.46 1.42
C TYR A 90 21.40 -18.26 0.01
N PHE A 91 21.42 -17.03 -0.50
CA PHE A 91 21.87 -16.70 -1.85
C PHE A 91 23.20 -15.91 -1.89
N ASN A 92 23.78 -15.58 -0.73
CA ASN A 92 25.14 -15.03 -0.60
C ASN A 92 26.13 -16.10 -0.17
#